data_AF-A0AA88AV85-F1
#
_entry.id   AF-A0AA88AV85-F1
#
_cell.length_a   1.000
_cell.length_b   1.000
_cell.length_c   1.000
_cell.angle_alpha   90.00
_cell.angle_beta   90.00
_cell.angle_gamma   90.00
#
_symmetry.space_group_name_H-M   'P 1'
#
loop_
_entity.id
_entity.type
_entity.pdbx_description
1 polymer ?
#
loop_
_entity_poly.entity_id
_entity_poly.type
_entity_poly.pdbx_seq_one_letter_code
_entity_poly.pdbx_strand_id
1 'polypeptide(L)'
;MRNKAKEDILSRFIIESEKDPKKVNDKYLRDIVLSFMIAGKDTSADVEDILPNGFRVKKGDEVFYASYAMGRMPYIWGEDAEIFRPERWLHNGVFQPQSPFKFVAFHAGPRICLGKDFAYRQMKIVSIALL
;
A
#
# COMPACT_ATOMS: atom_id res chain seq x y z
N MET A 1 -30.31 24.67 -12.47
CA MET A 1 -29.58 24.14 -11.31
C MET A 1 -28.67 23.01 -11.78
N ARG A 2 -27.35 23.13 -11.62
CA ARG A 2 -26.37 22.10 -12.07
C ARG A 2 -26.62 20.80 -11.30
N ASN A 3 -26.68 19.68 -12.01
CA ASN A 3 -26.93 18.36 -11.42
C ASN A 3 -25.69 17.93 -10.60
N LYS A 4 -25.73 18.16 -9.29
CA LYS A 4 -24.64 17.91 -8.33
C LYS A 4 -24.18 16.46 -8.28
N ALA A 5 -25.02 15.50 -8.68
CA ALA A 5 -24.69 14.08 -8.73
C ALA A 5 -23.55 13.72 -9.71
N LYS A 6 -23.13 14.66 -10.57
CA LYS A 6 -21.98 14.46 -11.48
C LYS A 6 -20.68 15.11 -10.98
N GLU A 7 -20.67 15.72 -9.80
CA GLU A 7 -19.52 16.52 -9.36
C GLU A 7 -18.49 15.73 -8.55
N ASP A 8 -18.89 14.74 -7.76
CA ASP A 8 -17.96 13.94 -6.95
C ASP A 8 -17.67 12.54 -7.51
N ILE A 9 -16.51 11.98 -7.14
CA ILE A 9 -16.00 10.70 -7.65
C ILE A 9 -16.89 9.52 -7.23
N LEU A 10 -17.48 9.56 -6.03
CA LEU A 10 -18.30 8.47 -5.51
C LEU A 10 -19.61 8.38 -6.29
N SER A 11 -20.28 9.51 -6.53
CA SER A 11 -21.49 9.54 -7.35
C SER A 11 -21.23 9.07 -8.78
N ARG A 12 -20.08 9.42 -9.37
CA ARG A 12 -19.67 8.91 -10.70
C ARG A 12 -19.40 7.41 -10.70
N PHE A 13 -18.72 6.89 -9.67
CA PHE A 13 -18.46 5.46 -9.55
C PHE A 13 -19.76 4.66 -9.46
N ILE A 14 -20.72 5.09 -8.62
CA ILE A 14 -22.02 4.44 -8.48
C ILE A 14 -22.74 4.38 -9.82
N ILE A 15 -22.85 5.51 -10.53
CA ILE A 15 -23.51 5.58 -11.84
C ILE A 15 -22.84 4.65 -12.87
N GLU A 16 -21.50 4.58 -12.90
CA GLU A 16 -20.80 3.71 -13.86
C GLU A 16 -20.85 2.23 -13.44
N SER A 17 -20.92 1.93 -12.14
CA SER A 17 -21.09 0.57 -11.61
C SER A 17 -22.44 -0.03 -12.00
N GLU A 18 -23.48 0.79 -12.10
CA GLU A 18 -24.81 0.38 -12.58
C GLU A 18 -24.80 0.05 -14.08
N LYS A 19 -23.96 0.73 -14.87
CA LYS A 19 -23.86 0.53 -16.33
C LYS A 19 -23.01 -0.67 -16.72
N ASP A 20 -21.88 -0.87 -16.03
CA ASP A 20 -20.97 -1.99 -16.29
C ASP A 20 -20.50 -2.64 -14.97
N PRO A 21 -21.36 -3.45 -14.32
CA PRO A 21 -21.08 -4.03 -13.02
C PRO A 21 -19.90 -5.00 -13.03
N LYS A 22 -19.59 -5.59 -14.19
CA LYS A 22 -18.47 -6.54 -14.32
C LYS A 22 -17.13 -5.81 -14.30
N LYS A 23 -17.07 -4.63 -14.91
CA LYS A 23 -15.84 -3.83 -15.00
C LYS A 23 -15.67 -2.87 -13.82
N VAL A 24 -16.73 -2.18 -13.42
CA VAL A 24 -16.73 -1.15 -12.38
C VAL A 24 -17.34 -1.75 -11.11
N ASN A 25 -16.57 -2.60 -10.44
CA ASN A 25 -16.96 -3.29 -9.21
C ASN A 25 -16.15 -2.79 -8.00
N ASP A 26 -16.44 -3.32 -6.82
CA ASP A 26 -15.76 -2.94 -5.57
C ASP A 26 -14.24 -3.10 -5.64
N LYS A 27 -13.75 -4.09 -6.41
CA LYS A 27 -12.31 -4.25 -6.67
C LYS A 27 -11.77 -3.10 -7.50
N TYR A 28 -12.47 -2.65 -8.54
CA TYR A 28 -12.09 -1.49 -9.34
C TYR A 28 -12.09 -0.19 -8.52
N LEU A 29 -13.12 0.04 -7.69
CA LEU A 29 -13.16 1.19 -6.79
C LEU A 29 -11.97 1.18 -5.83
N ARG A 30 -11.74 0.04 -5.19
CA ARG A 30 -10.63 -0.16 -4.29
C ARG A 30 -9.30 0.12 -4.99
N ASP A 31 -9.09 -0.40 -6.19
CA ASP A 31 -7.85 -0.22 -6.95
C ASP A 31 -7.65 1.26 -7.38
N ILE A 32 -8.71 1.99 -7.74
CA ILE A 32 -8.66 3.46 -7.94
C ILE A 32 -8.28 4.19 -6.66
N VAL A 33 -8.98 3.93 -5.57
CA VAL A 33 -8.74 4.58 -4.27
C VAL A 33 -7.32 4.30 -3.79
N LEU A 34 -6.85 3.07 -3.96
CA LEU A 34 -5.46 2.70 -3.74
C LEU A 34 -4.50 3.48 -4.63
N SER A 35 -4.83 3.74 -5.90
CA SER A 35 -3.96 4.53 -6.77
C SER A 35 -3.77 5.97 -6.25
N PHE A 36 -4.77 6.54 -5.56
CA PHE A 36 -4.68 7.86 -4.91
C PHE A 36 -4.06 7.81 -3.51
N MET A 37 -4.24 6.70 -2.78
CA MET A 37 -3.87 6.58 -1.37
C MET A 37 -2.53 5.88 -1.15
N ILE A 38 -2.03 5.14 -2.14
CA ILE A 38 -0.66 4.63 -2.14
C ILE A 38 0.24 5.84 -2.18
N ALA A 39 0.87 6.12 -1.03
CA ALA A 39 2.12 6.85 -0.99
C ALA A 39 3.15 6.01 -1.75
N GLY A 40 3.20 6.19 -3.07
CA GLY A 40 4.36 5.82 -3.85
C GLY A 40 5.51 6.56 -3.21
N LYS A 41 6.53 5.85 -2.72
CA LYS A 41 7.78 6.53 -2.38
C LYS A 41 8.44 6.85 -3.71
N ASP A 42 8.11 8.00 -4.25
CA ASP A 42 8.80 8.56 -5.39
C ASP A 42 10.14 9.07 -4.86
N THR A 43 11.21 8.31 -5.13
CA THR A 43 12.57 8.73 -4.81
C THR A 43 13.37 8.67 -6.09
N SER A 44 14.30 9.60 -6.27
CA SER A 44 15.29 9.49 -7.34
C SER A 44 16.52 8.74 -6.85
N ALA A 45 17.23 8.09 -7.77
CA ALA A 45 18.55 7.55 -7.51
C ALA A 45 19.57 8.70 -7.35
N ASP A 46 20.26 8.75 -6.21
CA ASP A 46 21.25 9.79 -5.91
C ASP A 46 22.58 9.58 -6.67
N VAL A 47 22.88 8.30 -6.97
CA VAL A 47 24.06 7.86 -7.71
C VAL A 47 23.66 6.84 -8.76
N GLU A 48 24.52 6.64 -9.76
CA GLU A 48 24.36 5.50 -10.68
C GLU A 48 24.60 4.18 -9.94
N ASP A 49 23.82 3.15 -10.25
CA ASP A 49 23.92 1.84 -9.63
C ASP A 49 23.47 0.71 -10.60
N ILE A 50 23.80 -0.54 -10.27
CA ILE A 50 23.34 -1.73 -10.96
C ILE A 50 22.56 -2.59 -9.96
N LEU A 51 21.26 -2.72 -10.20
CA LEU A 51 20.37 -3.52 -9.37
C LEU A 51 20.74 -5.02 -9.41
N PRO A 52 20.32 -5.83 -8.43
CA PRO A 52 20.64 -7.26 -8.38
C PRO A 52 20.24 -8.09 -9.60
N ASN A 53 19.30 -7.59 -10.42
CA ASN A 53 18.88 -8.21 -11.68
C ASN A 53 19.72 -7.75 -12.90
N GLY A 54 20.78 -6.97 -12.69
CA GLY A 54 21.63 -6.41 -13.74
C GLY A 54 21.09 -5.13 -14.37
N PHE A 55 19.94 -4.62 -13.93
CA PHE A 55 19.37 -3.38 -14.47
C PHE A 55 20.17 -2.16 -13.98
N ARG A 56 20.64 -1.33 -14.93
CA ARG A 56 21.38 -0.12 -14.62
C ARG A 56 20.42 1.04 -14.35
N VAL A 57 20.61 1.71 -13.22
CA VAL A 57 19.90 2.92 -12.81
C VAL A 57 20.87 4.09 -12.88
N LYS A 58 20.46 5.20 -13.49
CA LYS A 58 21.26 6.42 -13.57
C LYS A 58 20.90 7.36 -12.42
N LYS A 59 21.84 8.24 -12.08
CA LYS A 59 21.54 9.35 -11.19
C LYS A 59 20.37 10.17 -11.74
N GLY A 60 19.38 10.42 -10.89
CA GLY A 60 18.16 11.15 -11.24
C GLY A 60 17.01 10.29 -11.74
N ASP A 61 17.24 9.01 -12.04
CA ASP A 61 16.13 8.11 -12.41
C ASP A 61 15.14 7.98 -11.26
N GLU A 62 13.85 8.06 -11.56
CA GLU A 62 12.79 7.80 -10.60
C GLU A 62 12.72 6.31 -10.28
N VAL A 63 12.74 6.00 -9.00
CA VAL A 63 12.63 4.65 -8.45
C VAL A 63 11.40 4.62 -7.56
N PHE A 64 10.44 3.78 -7.96
CA PHE A 64 9.20 3.58 -7.23
C PHE A 64 9.04 2.10 -6.85
N TYR A 65 8.38 1.86 -5.73
CA TYR A 65 7.86 0.54 -5.38
C TYR A 65 6.40 0.66 -4.97
N ALA A 66 5.60 -0.32 -5.40
CA ALA A 66 4.18 -0.36 -5.12
C ALA A 66 3.91 -1.16 -3.84
N SER A 67 3.84 -0.48 -2.69
CA SER A 67 3.57 -1.11 -1.38
C SER A 67 2.34 -2.01 -1.40
N TYR A 68 1.29 -1.62 -2.12
CA TYR A 68 0.07 -2.42 -2.28
C TYR A 68 0.32 -3.76 -2.99
N ALA A 69 1.04 -3.72 -4.12
CA ALA A 69 1.36 -4.90 -4.90
C ALA A 69 2.31 -5.81 -4.09
N MET A 70 3.39 -5.24 -3.53
CA MET A 70 4.33 -5.97 -2.67
C MET A 70 3.64 -6.67 -1.51
N GLY A 71 2.62 -6.05 -0.90
CA GLY A 71 1.81 -6.65 0.17
C GLY A 71 0.97 -7.87 -0.25
N ARG A 72 0.84 -8.15 -1.55
CA ARG A 72 0.04 -9.25 -2.13
C ARG A 72 0.85 -10.20 -3.01
N MET A 73 2.16 -9.98 -3.16
CA MET A 73 3.00 -10.83 -4.00
C MET A 73 3.26 -12.18 -3.33
N PRO A 74 2.87 -13.32 -3.94
CA PRO A 74 3.16 -14.64 -3.39
C PRO A 74 4.66 -14.91 -3.25
N TYR A 75 5.47 -14.34 -4.14
CA TYR A 75 6.93 -14.38 -4.05
C TYR A 75 7.47 -13.85 -2.70
N ILE A 76 6.81 -12.85 -2.09
CA ILE A 76 7.24 -12.24 -0.83
C ILE A 76 6.56 -12.90 0.38
N TRP A 77 5.28 -13.23 0.24
CA TRP A 77 4.40 -13.57 1.36
C TRP A 77 3.89 -15.01 1.37
N GLY A 78 4.19 -15.80 0.33
CA GLY A 78 3.65 -17.15 0.10
C GLY A 78 2.30 -17.12 -0.62
N GLU A 79 1.79 -18.30 -0.98
CA GLU A 79 0.49 -18.45 -1.67
C GLU A 79 -0.70 -17.86 -0.90
N ASP A 80 -0.56 -17.69 0.42
CA ASP A 80 -1.58 -17.09 1.28
C ASP A 80 -1.49 -15.55 1.37
N ALA A 81 -0.77 -14.89 0.46
CA ALA A 81 -0.54 -13.43 0.48
C ALA A 81 -1.83 -12.60 0.53
N GLU A 82 -2.93 -13.09 -0.03
CA GLU A 82 -4.23 -12.41 -0.02
C GLU A 82 -5.10 -12.75 1.21
N ILE A 83 -4.67 -13.72 2.03
CA ILE A 83 -5.42 -14.17 3.19
C ILE A 83 -5.05 -13.34 4.42
N PHE A 84 -6.07 -12.79 5.09
CA PHE A 84 -5.90 -12.13 6.38
C PHE A 84 -5.52 -13.16 7.45
N ARG A 85 -4.21 -13.24 7.74
CA ARG A 85 -3.63 -14.21 8.68
C ARG A 85 -2.76 -13.50 9.71
N PRO A 86 -3.33 -12.95 10.80
CA PRO A 86 -2.56 -12.19 11.79
C PRO A 86 -1.48 -13.03 12.48
N GLU A 87 -1.64 -14.36 12.54
CA GLU A 87 -0.68 -15.29 13.12
C GLU A 87 0.65 -15.31 12.37
N ARG A 88 0.72 -14.84 11.10
CA ARG A 88 1.98 -14.74 10.35
C ARG A 88 3.02 -13.83 11.02
N TRP A 89 2.55 -12.93 11.88
CA TRP A 89 3.36 -11.98 12.62
C TRP A 89 3.75 -12.50 14.01
N LEU A 90 3.33 -13.71 14.36
CA LEU A 90 3.57 -14.32 15.66
C LEU A 90 4.53 -15.51 15.52
N HIS A 91 5.49 -15.60 16.43
CA HIS A 91 6.35 -16.76 16.58
C HIS A 91 6.25 -17.25 18.03
N ASN A 92 5.70 -18.45 18.23
CA ASN A 92 5.36 -18.98 19.57
C ASN A 92 4.52 -17.99 20.40
N GLY A 93 3.54 -17.33 19.77
CA GLY A 93 2.68 -16.33 20.42
C GLY A 93 3.32 -14.95 20.64
N VAL A 94 4.60 -14.77 20.29
CA VAL A 94 5.31 -13.49 20.43
C VAL A 94 5.34 -12.76 19.10
N PHE A 95 4.97 -11.48 19.10
CA PHE A 95 5.04 -10.64 17.90
C PHE A 95 6.47 -10.47 17.41
N GLN A 96 6.70 -10.73 16.13
CA GLN A 96 7.97 -10.57 15.45
C GLN A 96 7.77 -9.70 14.19
N PRO A 97 8.25 -8.45 14.18
CA PRO A 97 8.09 -7.57 13.03
C PRO A 97 8.92 -8.08 11.84
N GLN A 98 8.35 -7.96 10.63
CA GLN A 98 9.11 -8.23 9.40
C GLN A 98 10.08 -7.07 9.11
N SER A 99 11.08 -7.36 8.27
CA SER A 99 12.00 -6.34 7.75
C SER A 99 11.20 -5.18 7.11
N PRO A 100 11.57 -3.90 7.37
CA PRO A 100 10.95 -2.75 6.72
C PRO A 100 11.07 -2.77 5.19
N PHE A 101 12.05 -3.48 4.64
CA PHE A 101 12.23 -3.66 3.19
C PHE A 101 11.32 -4.74 2.60
N LYS A 102 10.75 -5.61 3.46
CA LYS A 102 9.74 -6.61 3.10
C LYS A 102 8.31 -6.07 3.34
N PHE A 103 8.10 -5.40 4.47
CA PHE A 103 6.85 -4.76 4.84
C PHE A 103 7.00 -3.24 4.89
N VAL A 104 6.84 -2.63 3.71
CA VAL A 104 7.15 -1.21 3.44
C VAL A 104 6.02 -0.23 3.81
N ALA A 105 5.13 -0.59 4.75
CA ALA A 105 3.97 0.24 5.11
C ALA A 105 4.34 1.64 5.62
N PHE A 106 5.52 1.77 6.23
CA PHE A 106 6.10 3.06 6.67
C PHE A 106 7.41 3.37 5.94
N HIS A 107 7.64 2.73 4.80
CA HIS A 107 8.92 2.72 4.06
C HIS A 107 10.09 2.15 4.89
N ALA A 108 11.31 2.33 4.39
CA ALA A 108 12.54 1.84 5.00
C ALA A 108 13.71 2.81 4.79
N GLY A 109 14.81 2.55 5.51
CA GLY A 109 16.05 3.32 5.43
C GLY A 109 16.02 4.67 6.14
N PRO A 110 16.98 5.57 5.86
CA PRO A 110 17.12 6.87 6.52
C PRO A 110 15.91 7.81 6.38
N ARG A 111 15.04 7.54 5.39
CA ARG A 111 13.81 8.28 5.11
C ARG A 111 12.56 7.47 5.47
N ILE A 112 12.65 6.60 6.48
CA ILE A 112 11.48 5.94 7.06
C ILE A 112 10.49 6.99 7.59
N CYS A 113 9.19 6.70 7.52
CA CYS A 113 8.15 7.62 7.95
C CYS A 113 8.42 8.11 9.39
N LEU A 114 8.60 9.43 9.53
CA LEU A 114 8.84 10.07 10.83
C LEU A 114 7.68 9.84 11.81
N GLY A 115 6.46 9.71 11.29
CA GLY A 115 5.24 9.48 12.07
C GLY A 115 4.97 8.02 12.43
N LYS A 116 5.85 7.07 12.07
CA LYS A 116 5.61 5.62 12.26
C LYS A 116 5.23 5.27 13.70
N ASP A 117 6.02 5.69 14.67
CA ASP A 117 5.82 5.31 16.07
C ASP A 117 4.58 5.98 16.68
N PHE A 118 4.33 7.23 16.29
CA PHE A 118 3.12 7.95 16.65
C PHE A 118 1.87 7.26 16.12
N ALA A 119 1.88 6.88 14.83
CA ALA A 119 0.77 6.16 14.20
C ALA A 119 0.51 4.81 14.90
N TYR A 120 1.57 4.04 15.23
CA TYR A 120 1.40 2.81 16.00
C TYR A 120 0.79 3.04 17.37
N ARG A 121 1.18 4.10 18.08
CA ARG A 121 0.59 4.43 19.37
C ARG A 121 -0.89 4.78 19.24
N GLN A 122 -1.25 5.60 18.25
CA GLN A 122 -2.65 5.94 17.99
C GLN A 122 -3.49 4.71 17.65
N MET A 123 -3.00 3.83 16.77
CA MET A 123 -3.71 2.59 16.41
C MET A 123 -3.97 1.72 17.64
N LYS A 124 -2.98 1.55 18.53
CA LYS A 124 -3.16 0.78 19.77
C LYS A 124 -4.23 1.40 20.68
N ILE A 125 -4.21 2.72 20.85
CA ILE A 125 -5.21 3.43 21.67
C ILE A 125 -6.62 3.21 21.10
N VAL A 126 -6.78 3.37 19.79
CA VAL A 126 -8.08 3.15 19.12
C VAL A 126 -8.51 1.69 19.24
N SER A 127 -7.63 0.72 19.02
CA SER A 127 -7.96 -0.71 19.17
C SER A 127 -8.39 -1.05 20.59
N ILE A 128 -7.73 -0.49 21.61
CA ILE A 128 -8.12 -0.68 23.01
C ILE A 128 -9.49 -0.03 23.30
N ALA A 129 -9.77 1.13 22.72
CA ALA A 129 -11.05 1.82 22.95
C ALA A 129 -12.26 1.13 22.29
N LEU A 130 -12.03 0.26 21.31
CA LEU A 130 -13.08 -0.49 20.59
C LEU A 130 -13.32 -1.90 21.15
N LEU A 131 -12.46 -2.36 22.07
CA LEU A 131 -12.57 -3.65 22.76
C LEU A 131 -13.12 -3.47 24.18
#